data_AF-A0A6G0YC61-F1
#
_entry.id   AF-A0A6G0YC61-F1
#
_cell.length_a   1.000
_cell.length_b   1.000
_cell.length_c   1.000
_cell.angle_alpha   90.00
_cell.angle_beta   90.00
_cell.angle_gamma   90.00
#
_symmetry.space_group_name_H-M   'P 1'
#
loop_
_entity.id
_entity.type
_entity.pdbx_description
1 polymer ?
#
loop_
_entity_poly.entity_id
_entity_poly.type
_entity_poly.pdbx_seq_one_letter_code
_entity_poly.pdbx_strand_id
1 'polypeptide(L)'
;MSYVKSIMPDTALDLVEYFDSTYVNGTFKRINCATNKIKFKKVQPIFPPSVWNVHDATLNDEHRTNNTTEGWNHRFSNLVGHNHPSIWTLIKKIRLEVAL
;
A
#
# COMPACT_ATOMS: atom_id res chain seq x y z
N MET A 1 -10.15 -2.65 -12.79
CA MET A 1 -11.07 -1.68 -12.15
C MET A 1 -12.38 -1.47 -12.91
N SER A 2 -12.50 -1.93 -14.17
CA SER A 2 -13.74 -1.84 -14.96
C SER A 2 -14.96 -2.45 -14.26
N TYR A 3 -14.82 -3.63 -13.67
CA TYR A 3 -15.91 -4.29 -12.94
C TYR A 3 -16.39 -3.48 -11.72
N VAL A 4 -15.46 -2.97 -10.90
CA VAL A 4 -15.82 -2.15 -9.73
C VAL A 4 -16.53 -0.87 -10.18
N LYS A 5 -16.05 -0.22 -11.24
CA LYS A 5 -16.71 0.96 -11.81
C LYS A 5 -18.12 0.68 -12.33
N SER A 6 -18.41 -0.54 -12.81
CA SER A 6 -19.74 -0.88 -13.32
C SER A 6 -20.78 -1.19 -12.24
N ILE A 7 -20.37 -1.51 -11.01
CA ILE A 7 -21.29 -1.89 -9.92
C ILE A 7 -21.46 -0.79 -8.87
N MET A 8 -20.60 0.22 -8.87
CA MET A 8 -20.61 1.27 -7.85
C MET A 8 -21.61 2.38 -8.22
N PRO A 9 -22.30 2.98 -7.24
CA PRO A 9 -23.20 4.10 -7.49
C PRO A 9 -22.43 5.32 -7.96
N ASP A 10 -23.06 6.19 -8.76
CA ASP A 10 -22.44 7.40 -9.31
C ASP A 10 -21.84 8.31 -8.23
N THR A 11 -22.47 8.36 -7.05
CA THR A 11 -21.98 9.13 -5.89
C THR A 11 -20.63 8.66 -5.36
N ALA A 12 -20.21 7.44 -5.67
CA ALA A 12 -18.94 6.87 -5.26
C ALA A 12 -17.91 6.81 -6.40
N LEU A 13 -18.25 7.30 -7.59
CA LEU A 13 -17.37 7.22 -8.76
C LEU A 13 -16.05 7.94 -8.53
N ASP A 14 -16.09 9.13 -7.90
CA ASP A 14 -14.91 9.91 -7.55
C ASP A 14 -13.96 9.13 -6.64
N LEU A 15 -14.51 8.41 -5.65
CA LEU A 15 -13.72 7.57 -4.75
C LEU A 15 -13.07 6.40 -5.50
N VAL A 16 -13.82 5.75 -6.40
CA VAL A 16 -13.32 4.63 -7.20
C VAL A 16 -12.23 5.09 -8.17
N GLU A 17 -12.39 6.27 -8.78
CA GLU A 17 -11.40 6.86 -9.67
C GLU A 17 -10.13 7.28 -8.92
N TYR A 18 -10.28 7.89 -7.73
CA TYR A 18 -9.16 8.15 -6.84
C TYR A 18 -8.41 6.87 -6.48
N PHE A 19 -9.13 5.81 -6.11
CA PHE A 19 -8.51 4.53 -5.76
C PHE A 19 -7.76 3.91 -6.95
N ASP A 20 -8.39 3.90 -8.13
CA ASP A 20 -7.81 3.37 -9.36
C ASP A 20 -6.52 4.09 -9.75
N SER A 21 -6.54 5.42 -9.68
CA SER A 21 -5.40 6.26 -10.03
C SER A 21 -4.27 6.23 -9.00
N THR A 22 -4.59 6.07 -7.72
CA THR A 22 -3.60 6.12 -6.64
C THR A 22 -2.97 4.76 -6.35
N TYR A 23 -3.75 3.68 -6.45
CA TYR A 23 -3.37 2.36 -5.96
C TYR A 23 -3.31 1.26 -7.04
N VAL A 24 -4.06 1.37 -8.15
CA VAL A 24 -4.23 0.23 -9.09
C VAL A 24 -3.54 0.47 -10.43
N ASN A 25 -4.05 1.41 -11.24
CA ASN A 25 -3.65 1.60 -12.64
C ASN A 25 -2.77 2.82 -12.86
N GLY A 26 -2.77 3.78 -11.93
CA GLY A 26 -2.06 5.03 -12.12
C GLY A 26 -2.83 6.02 -12.98
N THR A 27 -2.14 7.06 -13.46
CA THR A 27 -2.74 8.12 -14.30
C THR A 27 -2.04 8.24 -15.64
N PHE A 28 -2.64 8.96 -16.59
CA PHE A 28 -1.98 9.37 -17.81
C PHE A 28 -1.70 10.87 -17.77
N LYS A 29 -0.43 11.25 -17.93
CA LYS A 29 -0.03 12.66 -18.05
C LYS A 29 0.25 12.99 -19.51
N ARG A 30 -0.34 14.08 -19.99
CA ARG A 30 -0.03 14.61 -21.32
C ARG A 30 1.41 15.08 -21.37
N ILE A 31 2.12 14.72 -22.44
CA ILE A 31 3.47 15.17 -22.71
C ILE A 31 3.44 16.13 -23.89
N ASN A 32 4.14 17.26 -23.74
CA ASN A 32 4.37 18.18 -24.83
C ASN A 32 5.34 17.55 -25.84
N CYS A 33 4.95 17.50 -27.10
CA CYS A 33 5.79 17.04 -28.18
C CYS A 33 5.94 18.18 -29.20
N ALA A 34 7.12 18.29 -29.81
CA ALA A 34 7.41 19.31 -30.82
C ALA A 34 6.60 19.14 -32.13
N THR A 35 5.83 18.05 -32.24
CA THR A 35 4.95 17.77 -33.37
C THR A 35 3.50 17.98 -32.92
N ASN A 36 2.58 18.30 -33.85
CA ASN A 36 1.14 18.44 -33.60
C ASN A 36 0.42 17.15 -33.14
N LYS A 37 1.14 16.16 -32.61
CA LYS A 37 0.60 14.90 -32.10
C LYS A 37 0.45 14.97 -30.58
N ILE A 38 -0.78 14.72 -30.10
CA ILE A 38 -1.05 14.56 -28.67
C ILE A 38 -0.43 13.24 -28.21
N LYS A 39 0.45 13.30 -27.19
CA LYS A 39 1.04 12.12 -26.57
C LYS A 39 0.72 12.09 -25.08
N PHE A 40 0.48 10.89 -24.56
CA PHE A 40 0.28 10.62 -23.14
C PHE A 40 1.36 9.66 -22.64
N LYS A 41 1.79 9.84 -21.40
CA LYS A 41 2.65 8.90 -20.68
C LYS A 41 1.90 8.33 -19.50
N LYS A 42 1.98 7.01 -19.34
CA LYS A 42 1.49 6.32 -18.15
C LYS A 42 2.38 6.69 -16.96
N VAL A 43 1.74 7.12 -15.89
CA VAL A 43 2.33 7.37 -14.57
C VAL A 43 1.86 6.25 -13.68
N GLN A 44 2.81 5.57 -13.04
CA GLN A 44 2.49 4.47 -12.13
C GLN A 44 1.72 4.99 -10.90
N PRO A 45 0.89 4.14 -10.29
CA PRO A 45 0.24 4.47 -9.01
C PRO A 45 1.29 4.76 -7.93
N ILE A 46 0.92 5.57 -6.94
CA ILE A 46 1.79 5.96 -5.82
C ILE A 46 2.06 4.75 -4.92
N PHE A 47 1.03 3.91 -4.74
CA PHE A 47 1.09 2.70 -3.91
C PHE A 47 0.66 1.50 -4.76
N PRO A 48 1.52 1.01 -5.67
CA PRO A 48 1.18 -0.07 -6.59
C PRO A 48 0.77 -1.36 -5.85
N PRO A 49 0.01 -2.26 -6.49
CA PRO A 49 -0.41 -3.51 -5.86
C PRO A 49 0.75 -4.33 -5.29
N SER A 50 1.93 -4.27 -5.90
CA SER A 50 3.13 -4.96 -5.44
C SER A 50 3.63 -4.56 -4.05
N VAL A 51 3.19 -3.43 -3.49
CA VAL A 51 3.54 -3.03 -2.11
C VAL A 51 2.42 -3.32 -1.10
N TRP A 52 1.31 -3.92 -1.54
CA TRP A 52 0.21 -4.24 -0.64
C TRP A 52 0.56 -5.46 0.22
N ASN A 53 0.17 -5.42 1.49
CA ASN A 53 0.50 -6.45 2.48
C ASN A 53 0.07 -7.88 2.11
N VAL A 54 -1.01 -8.04 1.33
CA VAL A 54 -1.57 -9.33 0.92
C VAL A 54 -1.29 -9.66 -0.55
N HIS A 55 -0.44 -8.89 -1.24
CA HIS A 55 -0.21 -9.05 -2.68
C HIS A 55 0.30 -10.44 -3.03
N ASP A 56 1.46 -10.81 -2.48
CA ASP A 56 2.12 -12.08 -2.80
C ASP A 56 1.29 -13.26 -2.32
N ALA A 57 0.72 -13.15 -1.10
CA ALA A 57 -0.21 -14.14 -0.58
C ALA A 57 -1.44 -14.33 -1.49
N THR A 58 -1.95 -13.26 -2.10
CA THR A 58 -3.06 -13.35 -3.06
C THR A 58 -2.66 -14.02 -4.36
N LEU A 59 -1.44 -13.74 -4.87
CA LEU A 59 -0.94 -14.38 -6.09
C LEU A 59 -0.64 -15.86 -5.91
N ASN A 60 -0.18 -16.25 -4.71
CA ASN A 60 0.17 -17.63 -4.36
C ASN A 60 -1.01 -18.44 -3.79
N ASP A 61 -2.20 -17.84 -3.70
CA ASP A 61 -3.39 -18.45 -3.05
C ASP A 61 -3.13 -18.89 -1.59
N GLU A 62 -2.31 -18.11 -0.88
CA GLU A 62 -1.97 -18.32 0.53
C GLU A 62 -3.00 -17.65 1.47
N HIS A 63 -2.94 -18.03 2.75
CA HIS A 63 -3.73 -17.39 3.78
C HIS A 63 -3.40 -15.90 3.91
N ARG A 64 -4.44 -15.05 3.78
CA ARG A 64 -4.33 -13.59 3.87
C ARG A 64 -4.35 -13.06 5.30
N THR A 65 -4.21 -13.93 6.30
CA THR A 65 -4.28 -13.55 7.72
C THR A 65 -2.99 -12.83 8.14
N ASN A 66 -3.12 -11.69 8.80
CA ASN A 66 -2.01 -10.92 9.38
C ASN A 66 -1.58 -11.43 10.77
N ASN A 67 -2.02 -12.62 11.19
CA ASN A 67 -1.79 -13.18 12.52
C ASN A 67 -0.31 -13.17 12.94
N THR A 68 0.60 -13.48 12.02
CA THR A 68 2.05 -13.45 12.29
C THR A 68 2.53 -12.04 12.62
N THR A 69 2.05 -11.04 11.87
CA THR A 69 2.37 -9.63 12.10
C THR A 69 1.75 -9.12 13.41
N GLU A 70 0.50 -9.50 13.70
CA GLU A 70 -0.16 -9.17 14.97
C GLU A 70 0.55 -9.80 16.16
N GLY A 71 0.94 -11.08 16.06
CA GLY A 71 1.70 -11.79 17.09
C GLY A 71 3.07 -11.15 17.32
N TRP A 72 3.77 -10.78 16.24
CA TRP A 72 5.03 -10.05 16.35
C TRP A 72 4.84 -8.68 17.00
N ASN A 73 3.86 -7.90 16.56
CA ASN A 73 3.55 -6.59 17.15
C ASN A 73 3.20 -6.69 18.64
N HIS A 74 2.44 -7.71 19.04
CA HIS A 74 2.10 -7.95 20.43
C HIS A 74 3.35 -8.30 21.25
N ARG A 75 4.19 -9.23 20.78
CA ARG A 75 5.47 -9.56 21.43
C ARG A 75 6.38 -8.34 21.53
N PHE A 76 6.52 -7.58 20.45
CA PHE A 76 7.37 -6.40 20.41
C PHE A 76 6.87 -5.30 21.34
N SER A 77 5.55 -5.08 21.42
CA SER A 77 4.94 -4.16 22.38
C SER A 77 5.27 -4.56 23.82
N ASN A 78 5.18 -5.84 24.15
CA ASN A 78 5.59 -6.37 25.45
C ASN A 78 7.10 -6.18 25.71
N LEU A 79 7.96 -6.40 24.71
CA LEU A 79 9.41 -6.17 24.81
C LEU A 79 9.74 -4.69 25.08
N VAL A 80 9.06 -3.78 24.38
CA VAL A 80 9.23 -2.33 24.57
C VAL A 80 8.77 -1.94 25.98
N GLY A 81 7.62 -2.44 26.42
CA GLY A 81 7.09 -2.25 27.78
C GLY A 81 6.77 -0.79 28.11
N HIS A 82 6.53 0.05 27.10
CA HIS A 82 6.34 1.49 27.25
C HIS A 82 5.38 2.00 26.19
N ASN A 83 4.37 2.78 26.58
CA ASN A 83 3.33 3.28 25.66
C ASN A 83 3.85 4.40 24.74
N HIS A 84 4.78 5.22 25.23
CA HIS A 84 5.36 6.35 24.51
C HIS A 84 6.89 6.32 24.63
N PRO A 85 7.56 5.35 24.00
CA PRO A 85 9.02 5.27 24.03
C PRO A 85 9.63 6.45 23.27
N SER A 86 10.76 6.96 23.75
CA SER A 86 11.59 7.84 22.94
C SER A 86 12.11 7.11 21.70
N ILE A 87 12.51 7.83 20.65
CA ILE A 87 13.11 7.24 19.46
C ILE A 87 14.35 6.38 19.80
N TRP A 88 15.14 6.81 20.79
CA TRP A 88 16.32 6.09 21.26
C TRP A 88 15.95 4.77 21.95
N THR A 89 14.90 4.80 22.78
CA THR A 89 14.34 3.60 23.41
C THR A 89 13.86 2.63 22.35
N LEU A 90 13.11 3.12 21.36
CA LEU A 90 12.61 2.29 20.26
C LEU A 90 13.75 1.63 19.48
N ILE A 91 14.76 2.39 19.06
CA ILE A 91 15.93 1.86 18.33
C ILE A 91 16.62 0.77 19.16
N LYS A 92 16.83 0.99 20.46
CA LYS A 92 17.45 0.00 21.34
C LYS A 92 16.62 -1.28 21.43
N LYS A 93 15.29 -1.16 21.53
CA LYS A 93 14.37 -2.31 21.63
C LYS A 93 14.26 -3.08 20.32
N ILE A 94 14.30 -2.41 19.17
CA ILE A 94 14.37 -3.07 17.85
C ILE A 94 15.65 -3.91 17.75
N ARG A 95 16.80 -3.36 18.17
CA ARG A 95 18.07 -4.12 18.16
C ARG A 95 18.04 -5.33 19.09
N LEU A 96 17.34 -5.24 20.23
CA LEU A 96 17.15 -6.37 21.13
C LEU A 96 16.24 -7.44 20.51
N GLU A 97 15.16 -7.04 19.85
CA GLU A 97 14.24 -7.97 19.16
C GLU A 97 14.93 -8.77 18.05
N VAL A 98 15.87 -8.15 17.31
CA VAL A 98 16.65 -8.83 16.26
C VAL A 98 17.72 -9.77 16.82
N ALA A 99 18.16 -9.54 18.06
CA ALA A 99 19.17 -10.36 18.72
C ALA A 99 18.59 -11.57 19.48
N LEU A 100 17.27 -11.62 19.66
CA LEU A 100 16.52 -12.72 20.25
C LEU A 100 16.14 -13.75 19.18
#